data_AF-A0A5B0BR85-F1
#
_entry.id   AF-A0A5B0BR85-F1
#
_cell.length_a   1.000
_cell.length_b   1.000
_cell.length_c   1.000
_cell.angle_alpha   90.00
_cell.angle_beta   90.00
_cell.angle_gamma   90.00
#
_symmetry.space_group_name_H-M   'P 1'
#
loop_
_entity.id
_entity.type
_entity.pdbx_description
1 polymer ?
#
loop_
_entity_poly.entity_id
_entity_poly.type
_entity_poly.pdbx_seq_one_letter_code
_entity_poly.pdbx_strand_id
1 'polypeptide(L)'
;MSNYQAIRELLKRVSGQDNVFTVPRLYVQYAGDLTTAILLNQIVFYSDKSKRKDGFFYKTYKEWDEEICLTERQVRYSINKLKNIGIVETKLKKANGAPTVHYKLDYDKFVESILTFCQIPFEQSVGIHSDNLSESLTEITTENTTETTTETTTLIDNVTNVPSHPFQEIVSYLNDKAKTNYRANGKKTQSLIKARMNEGFHLDDFKKVIDNKSSQWLGVTKWESFLRPETLFGNKFEGYLNEKGGTSSEATSTTKRSDPKDDEGQSRISETNERRKRIAGIQSNRDTNNTI
;
A
#
# COMPACT_ATOMS: atom_id res chain seq x y z
N MET A 1 -34.45 -36.97 18.07
CA MET A 1 -34.26 -35.66 17.40
C MET A 1 -33.54 -35.89 16.09
N SER A 2 -33.96 -35.23 15.00
CA SER A 2 -33.25 -35.35 13.71
C SER A 2 -31.87 -34.68 13.82
N ASN A 3 -30.83 -35.24 13.18
CA ASN A 3 -29.50 -34.62 13.10
C ASN A 3 -29.59 -33.17 12.58
N TYR A 4 -30.51 -32.91 11.66
CA TYR A 4 -30.78 -31.57 11.16
C TYR A 4 -31.25 -30.60 12.26
N GLN A 5 -32.14 -31.05 13.16
CA GLN A 5 -32.62 -30.24 14.28
C GLN A 5 -31.51 -29.97 15.28
N ALA A 6 -30.69 -30.98 15.60
CA ALA A 6 -29.54 -30.81 16.49
C ALA A 6 -28.51 -29.82 15.92
N ILE A 7 -28.19 -29.92 14.62
CA ILE A 7 -27.28 -28.99 13.93
C ILE A 7 -27.90 -27.59 13.89
N ARG A 8 -29.20 -27.45 13.64
CA ARG A 8 -29.87 -26.15 13.62
C ARG A 8 -29.87 -25.46 14.98
N GLU A 9 -30.14 -26.20 16.06
CA GLU A 9 -30.10 -25.66 17.42
C GLU A 9 -28.66 -25.30 17.83
N LEU A 10 -27.66 -26.10 17.43
CA LEU A 10 -26.26 -25.75 17.59
C LEU A 10 -25.92 -24.44 16.86
N LEU A 11 -26.29 -24.32 15.58
CA LEU A 11 -26.04 -23.13 14.76
C LEU A 11 -26.68 -21.88 15.37
N LYS A 12 -27.91 -21.97 15.86
CA LYS A 12 -28.56 -20.84 16.57
C LYS A 12 -27.81 -20.44 17.83
N ARG A 13 -27.32 -21.41 18.61
CA ARG A 13 -26.58 -21.15 19.85
C ARG A 13 -25.21 -20.52 19.59
N VAL A 14 -24.52 -20.92 18.51
CA VAL A 14 -23.23 -20.34 18.13
C VAL A 14 -23.37 -19.05 17.32
N SER A 15 -24.58 -18.72 16.85
CA SER A 15 -24.89 -17.46 16.17
C SER A 15 -25.37 -16.43 17.19
N GLY A 16 -24.93 -15.18 17.04
CA GLY A 16 -25.25 -14.09 17.99
C GLY A 16 -23.99 -13.48 18.58
N GLN A 17 -24.14 -12.43 19.38
CA GLN A 17 -22.99 -11.63 19.84
C GLN A 17 -22.03 -12.39 20.77
N ASP A 18 -22.53 -13.35 21.55
CA ASP A 18 -21.74 -14.09 22.54
C ASP A 18 -20.60 -14.93 21.93
N ASN A 19 -20.66 -15.23 20.62
CA ASN A 19 -19.66 -16.01 19.90
C ASN A 19 -19.03 -15.23 18.74
N VAL A 20 -19.08 -13.89 18.78
CA VAL A 20 -18.54 -13.02 17.73
C VAL A 20 -17.45 -12.14 18.33
N PHE A 21 -16.28 -12.12 17.70
CA PHE A 21 -15.30 -11.08 17.95
C PHE A 21 -15.70 -9.82 17.16
N THR A 22 -15.91 -8.71 17.87
CA THR A 22 -16.19 -7.42 17.26
C THR A 22 -14.88 -6.68 17.01
N VAL A 23 -14.81 -5.98 15.88
CA VAL A 23 -13.64 -5.17 15.52
C VAL A 23 -14.12 -3.79 15.10
N PRO A 24 -13.52 -2.71 15.64
CA PRO A 24 -13.83 -1.36 15.21
C PRO A 24 -13.62 -1.19 13.70
N ARG A 25 -14.62 -0.60 13.02
CA ARG A 25 -14.56 -0.30 11.58
C ARG A 25 -13.31 0.52 11.22
N LEU A 26 -12.90 1.42 12.11
CA LEU A 26 -11.68 2.21 11.97
C LEU A 26 -10.45 1.33 11.77
N TYR A 27 -10.28 0.28 12.58
CA TYR A 27 -9.12 -0.62 12.46
C TYR A 27 -9.15 -1.41 11.16
N VAL A 28 -10.34 -1.81 10.69
CA VAL A 28 -10.49 -2.47 9.38
C VAL A 28 -10.08 -1.54 8.24
N GLN A 29 -10.49 -0.27 8.30
CA GLN A 29 -10.13 0.73 7.28
C GLN A 29 -8.66 1.11 7.32
N TYR A 30 -8.10 1.28 8.52
CA TYR A 30 -6.71 1.61 8.76
C TYR A 30 -5.78 0.48 8.31
N ALA A 31 -6.04 -0.74 8.78
CA ALA A 31 -5.26 -1.90 8.40
C ALA A 31 -5.47 -2.29 6.93
N GLY A 32 -6.65 -2.04 6.37
CA GLY A 32 -7.00 -2.37 4.99
C GLY A 32 -7.37 -3.85 4.77
N ASP A 33 -7.34 -4.67 5.82
CA ASP A 33 -7.84 -6.04 5.81
C ASP A 33 -8.35 -6.43 7.21
N LEU A 34 -9.31 -7.35 7.24
CA LEU A 34 -9.99 -7.75 8.47
C LEU A 34 -9.05 -8.51 9.42
N THR A 35 -8.19 -9.39 8.88
CA THR A 35 -7.27 -10.21 9.67
C THR A 35 -6.32 -9.36 10.52
N THR A 36 -5.67 -8.38 9.89
CA THR A 36 -4.75 -7.46 10.56
C THR A 36 -5.50 -6.58 11.56
N ALA A 37 -6.72 -6.16 11.24
CA ALA A 37 -7.55 -5.35 12.14
C ALA A 37 -7.99 -6.12 13.40
N ILE A 38 -8.37 -7.39 13.27
CA ILE A 38 -8.69 -8.25 14.42
C ILE A 38 -7.47 -8.37 15.34
N LEU A 39 -6.30 -8.67 14.76
CA LEU A 39 -5.09 -8.80 15.55
C LEU A 39 -4.70 -7.47 16.22
N LEU A 40 -4.78 -6.36 15.49
CA LEU A 40 -4.51 -5.02 16.02
C LEU A 40 -5.42 -4.68 17.19
N ASN A 41 -6.71 -4.98 17.09
CA ASN A 41 -7.67 -4.77 18.17
C ASN A 41 -7.21 -5.47 19.46
N GLN A 42 -6.80 -6.73 19.36
CA GLN A 42 -6.32 -7.47 20.51
C GLN A 42 -4.95 -6.99 21.00
N ILE A 43 -4.04 -6.58 20.12
CA ILE A 43 -2.76 -5.99 20.54
C ILE A 43 -3.00 -4.74 21.39
N VAL A 44 -3.89 -3.84 20.97
CA VAL A 44 -4.24 -2.64 21.73
C VAL A 44 -4.79 -3.00 23.11
N PHE A 45 -5.71 -3.97 23.17
CA PHE A 45 -6.28 -4.45 24.43
C PHE A 45 -5.24 -5.04 25.38
N TYR A 46 -4.35 -5.89 24.88
CA TYR A 46 -3.32 -6.53 25.71
C TYR A 46 -2.16 -5.59 26.07
N SER A 47 -1.90 -4.57 25.26
CA SER A 47 -0.93 -3.53 25.59
C SER A 47 -1.34 -2.74 26.83
N ASP A 48 -2.63 -2.42 26.97
CA ASP A 48 -3.16 -1.75 28.16
C ASP A 48 -3.17 -2.67 29.40
N LYS A 49 -3.47 -3.96 29.21
CA LYS A 49 -3.51 -4.93 30.31
C LYS A 49 -2.14 -5.38 30.82
N SER A 50 -1.05 -5.08 30.11
CA SER A 50 0.27 -5.55 30.51
C SER A 50 0.80 -4.78 31.71
N LYS A 51 1.01 -5.47 32.83
CA LYS A 51 1.60 -4.88 34.05
C LYS A 51 3.13 -4.74 33.99
N ARG A 52 3.76 -5.10 32.86
CA ARG A 52 5.23 -5.10 32.74
C ARG A 52 5.74 -3.70 32.43
N LYS A 53 6.78 -3.27 33.17
CA LYS A 53 7.44 -1.97 32.97
C LYS A 53 8.04 -1.78 31.58
N ASP A 54 8.33 -2.85 30.84
CA ASP A 54 8.89 -2.77 29.48
C ASP A 54 7.83 -2.56 28.39
N GLY A 55 6.54 -2.60 28.74
CA GLY A 55 5.41 -2.44 27.82
C GLY A 55 5.16 -3.64 26.91
N PHE A 56 5.88 -4.76 27.12
CA PHE A 56 5.66 -5.97 26.35
C PHE A 56 4.59 -6.85 27.01
N PHE A 57 3.79 -7.53 26.20
CA PHE A 57 3.02 -8.72 26.61
C PHE A 57 3.44 -9.90 25.75
N TYR A 58 3.14 -11.12 26.17
CA TYR A 58 3.43 -12.33 25.38
C TYR A 58 2.16 -13.08 25.07
N LYS A 59 2.16 -13.74 23.92
CA LYS A 59 1.07 -14.64 23.51
C LYS A 59 1.58 -15.62 22.46
N THR A 60 1.22 -16.88 22.62
CA THR A 60 1.55 -17.96 21.70
C THR A 60 0.65 -17.92 20.47
N TYR A 61 1.08 -18.55 19.37
CA TYR A 61 0.24 -18.67 18.17
C TYR A 61 -1.01 -19.50 18.42
N LYS A 62 -0.93 -20.50 19.31
CA LYS A 62 -2.08 -21.31 19.72
C LYS A 62 -3.13 -20.47 20.46
N GLU A 63 -2.71 -19.63 21.39
CA GLU A 63 -3.63 -18.71 22.10
C GLU A 63 -4.25 -17.67 21.15
N TRP A 64 -3.53 -17.22 20.11
CA TRP A 64 -4.11 -16.38 19.07
C TRP A 64 -5.17 -17.11 18.25
N ASP A 65 -4.91 -18.37 17.88
CA ASP A 65 -5.86 -19.19 17.14
C ASP A 65 -7.13 -19.49 17.96
N GLU A 66 -6.98 -19.86 19.22
CA GLU A 66 -8.10 -20.15 20.12
C GLU A 66 -8.98 -18.92 20.40
N GLU A 67 -8.40 -17.72 20.45
CA GLU A 67 -9.13 -16.50 20.80
C GLU A 67 -9.77 -15.79 19.61
N ILE A 68 -9.04 -15.67 18.50
CA ILE A 68 -9.45 -14.86 17.34
C ILE A 68 -9.39 -15.63 16.02
N CYS A 69 -9.24 -16.95 16.07
CA CYS A 69 -9.23 -17.84 14.90
C CYS A 69 -8.17 -17.45 13.86
N LEU A 70 -7.04 -16.92 14.31
CA LEU A 70 -5.93 -16.54 13.45
C LEU A 70 -4.81 -17.58 13.48
N THR A 71 -4.53 -18.15 12.32
CA THR A 71 -3.39 -19.05 12.12
C THR A 71 -2.06 -18.33 12.35
N GLU A 72 -1.01 -19.08 12.69
CA GLU A 72 0.37 -18.56 12.82
C GLU A 72 0.82 -17.74 11.59
N ARG A 73 0.44 -18.19 10.39
CA ARG A 73 0.73 -17.48 9.13
C ARG A 73 0.06 -16.11 9.09
N GLN A 74 -1.22 -16.03 9.45
CA GLN A 74 -1.98 -14.79 9.48
C GLN A 74 -1.44 -13.84 10.56
N VAL A 75 -1.10 -14.35 11.75
CA VAL A 75 -0.48 -13.57 12.81
C VAL A 75 0.85 -12.99 12.32
N ARG A 76 1.74 -13.81 11.76
CA ARG A 76 3.04 -13.35 11.24
C ARG A 76 2.90 -12.29 10.15
N TYR A 77 2.01 -12.54 9.18
CA TYR A 77 1.73 -11.58 8.11
C TYR A 77 1.27 -10.23 8.68
N SER A 78 0.29 -10.26 9.57
CA SER A 78 -0.29 -9.06 10.18
C SER A 78 0.73 -8.31 11.03
N ILE A 79 1.52 -9.02 11.85
CA ILE A 79 2.60 -8.43 12.64
C ILE A 79 3.65 -7.79 11.76
N ASN A 80 4.06 -8.44 10.67
CA ASN A 80 5.04 -7.85 9.76
C ASN A 80 4.49 -6.57 9.12
N LYS A 81 3.21 -6.55 8.76
CA LYS A 81 2.53 -5.36 8.26
C LYS A 81 2.51 -4.23 9.30
N LEU A 82 2.14 -4.51 10.55
CA LEU A 82 2.12 -3.53 11.64
C LEU A 82 3.53 -3.02 12.00
N LYS A 83 4.55 -3.87 11.90
CA LYS A 83 5.97 -3.50 12.03
C LYS A 83 6.43 -2.56 10.93
N ASN A 84 6.04 -2.82 9.68
CA ASN A 84 6.40 -1.97 8.55
C ASN A 84 5.76 -0.58 8.66
N ILE A 85 4.57 -0.50 9.28
CA ILE A 85 3.94 0.78 9.62
C ILE A 85 4.67 1.46 10.80
N GLY A 86 5.43 0.71 11.60
CA GLY A 86 6.24 1.22 12.70
C GLY A 86 5.54 1.25 14.06
N ILE A 87 4.33 0.69 14.15
CA ILE A 87 3.48 0.78 15.36
C ILE A 87 3.61 -0.41 16.30
N VAL A 88 4.19 -1.53 15.85
CA VAL A 88 4.37 -2.74 16.68
C VAL A 88 5.82 -3.21 16.66
N GLU A 89 6.35 -3.56 17.82
CA GLU A 89 7.63 -4.25 17.98
C GLU A 89 7.39 -5.68 18.50
N THR A 90 8.22 -6.65 18.08
CA THR A 90 8.21 -7.99 18.70
C THR A 90 9.60 -8.49 19.06
N LYS A 91 9.68 -9.25 20.14
CA LYS A 91 10.92 -9.92 20.60
C LYS A 91 10.63 -11.37 20.98
N LEU A 92 11.58 -12.26 20.74
CA LEU A 92 11.51 -13.63 21.26
C LEU A 92 12.15 -13.64 22.66
N LYS A 93 11.36 -13.94 23.68
CA LYS A 93 11.83 -14.06 25.08
C LYS A 93 11.22 -15.31 25.71
N LYS A 94 11.76 -15.78 26.83
CA LYS A 94 11.18 -16.92 27.54
C LYS A 94 9.92 -16.50 28.30
N ALA A 95 8.83 -17.23 28.12
CA ALA A 95 7.65 -17.20 28.98
C ALA A 95 7.38 -18.63 29.46
N ASN A 96 7.22 -18.82 30.77
CA ASN A 96 7.04 -20.16 31.38
C ASN A 96 8.10 -21.18 30.95
N GLY A 97 9.34 -20.74 30.76
CA GLY A 97 10.48 -21.59 30.34
C GLY A 97 10.59 -21.84 28.84
N ALA A 98 9.54 -21.61 28.05
CA ALA A 98 9.53 -21.78 26.60
C ALA A 98 9.80 -20.45 25.85
N PRO A 99 10.46 -20.46 24.68
CA PRO A 99 10.59 -19.27 23.85
C PRO A 99 9.23 -18.86 23.27
N THR A 100 8.76 -17.66 23.62
CA THR A 100 7.46 -17.13 23.21
C THR A 100 7.61 -15.72 22.64
N VAL A 101 6.81 -15.41 21.62
CA VAL A 101 6.80 -14.09 21.01
C VAL A 101 6.18 -13.10 21.99
N HIS A 102 6.91 -12.02 22.25
CA HIS A 102 6.45 -10.86 22.98
C HIS A 102 6.15 -9.74 22.00
N TYR A 103 5.06 -9.02 22.22
CA TYR A 103 4.55 -7.94 21.40
C TYR A 103 4.53 -6.65 22.23
N LYS A 104 4.79 -5.52 21.58
CA LYS A 104 4.68 -4.20 22.17
C LYS A 104 4.07 -3.25 21.15
N LEU A 105 3.00 -2.57 21.54
CA LEU A 105 2.44 -1.46 20.79
C LEU A 105 3.20 -0.19 21.15
N ASP A 106 3.55 0.58 20.13
CA ASP A 106 4.04 1.95 20.28
C ASP A 106 2.82 2.88 20.18
N TYR A 107 2.28 3.31 21.33
CA TYR A 107 1.05 4.08 21.39
C TYR A 107 1.19 5.45 20.71
N ASP A 108 2.32 6.14 20.91
CA ASP A 108 2.54 7.46 20.34
C ASP A 108 2.52 7.38 18.81
N LYS A 109 3.29 6.45 18.23
CA LYS A 109 3.28 6.23 16.77
C LYS A 109 1.93 5.74 16.27
N PHE A 110 1.22 4.93 17.05
CA PHE A 110 -0.10 4.43 16.66
C PHE A 110 -1.12 5.56 16.59
N VAL A 111 -1.15 6.45 17.59
CA VAL A 111 -2.01 7.63 17.62
C VAL A 111 -1.65 8.57 16.47
N GLU A 112 -0.38 8.91 16.28
CA GLU A 112 0.09 9.74 15.16
C GLU A 112 -0.33 9.15 13.80
N SER A 113 -0.17 7.83 13.64
CA SER A 113 -0.55 7.13 12.41
C SER A 113 -2.06 7.12 12.17
N ILE A 114 -2.86 6.94 13.21
CA ILE A 114 -4.33 7.03 13.12
C ILE A 114 -4.78 8.44 12.81
N LEU A 115 -4.22 9.47 13.46
CA LEU A 115 -4.58 10.87 13.20
C LEU A 115 -4.29 11.25 11.76
N THR A 116 -3.11 10.86 11.27
CA THR A 116 -2.71 11.02 9.86
C THR A 116 -3.69 10.29 8.93
N PHE A 117 -4.06 9.06 9.28
CA PHE A 117 -5.01 8.26 8.49
C PHE A 117 -6.42 8.87 8.44
N CYS A 118 -6.91 9.40 9.56
CA CYS A 118 -8.23 10.01 9.66
C CYS A 118 -8.29 11.42 9.04
N GLN A 119 -7.16 11.98 8.61
CA GLN A 119 -7.08 13.36 8.09
C GLN A 119 -7.62 14.40 9.08
N ILE A 120 -7.48 14.13 10.39
CA ILE A 120 -7.88 15.10 11.43
C ILE A 120 -6.71 16.08 11.57
N PRO A 121 -6.89 17.38 11.27
CA PRO A 121 -5.89 18.39 11.60
C PRO A 121 -5.72 18.42 13.12
N PHE A 122 -4.49 18.22 13.58
CA PHE A 122 -4.15 18.37 14.98
C PHE A 122 -4.25 19.85 15.33
N GLU A 123 -5.40 20.29 15.87
CA GLU A 123 -5.43 21.56 16.58
C GLU A 123 -4.63 21.39 17.87
N GLN A 124 -3.45 22.03 17.90
CA GLN A 124 -2.65 22.20 19.09
C GLN A 124 -3.41 23.04 20.11
N SER A 125 -4.26 22.43 20.92
CA SER A 125 -4.48 22.84 22.32
C SER A 125 -5.34 21.84 23.08
N VAL A 126 -4.70 20.95 23.84
CA VAL A 126 -4.91 20.84 25.29
C VAL A 126 -3.77 19.98 25.83
N GLY A 127 -3.06 20.50 26.82
CA GLY A 127 -2.01 19.78 27.52
C GLY A 127 -2.58 18.48 28.08
N ILE A 128 -2.02 17.35 27.64
CA ILE A 128 -2.28 16.06 28.26
C ILE A 128 -1.53 16.08 29.58
N HIS A 129 -2.20 16.53 30.64
CA HIS A 129 -1.86 16.07 31.97
C HIS A 129 -2.23 14.59 32.01
N SER A 130 -1.19 13.76 32.01
CA SER A 130 -1.23 12.45 32.67
C SER A 130 -1.83 12.70 34.05
N ASP A 131 -3.01 12.12 34.31
CA ASP A 131 -3.36 11.38 35.52
C ASP A 131 -4.88 11.29 35.66
N ASN A 132 -5.38 10.06 35.79
CA ASN A 132 -6.74 9.65 36.15
C ASN A 132 -7.81 9.60 35.04
N LEU A 133 -7.98 8.40 34.48
CA LEU A 133 -9.33 7.90 34.15
C LEU A 133 -9.42 6.41 34.52
N SER A 134 -9.29 6.16 35.82
CA SER A 134 -9.98 5.07 36.49
C SER A 134 -11.36 5.62 36.86
N GLU A 135 -12.40 4.80 36.71
CA GLU A 135 -13.84 5.10 36.92
C GLU A 135 -14.49 5.71 35.67
N SER A 136 -15.44 5.06 34.97
CA SER A 136 -16.52 4.20 35.44
C SER A 136 -17.00 3.28 34.31
N LEU A 137 -17.09 1.98 34.62
CA LEU A 137 -17.85 0.97 33.92
C LEU A 137 -19.10 0.71 34.77
N THR A 138 -20.26 1.13 34.31
CA THR A 138 -21.59 0.57 34.63
C THR A 138 -22.60 1.19 33.66
N GLU A 139 -23.18 0.41 32.73
CA GLU A 139 -24.58 -0.08 32.81
C GLU A 139 -25.59 1.07 32.43
N ILE A 140 -26.61 0.97 31.57
CA ILE A 140 -27.39 -0.10 30.93
C ILE A 140 -28.28 0.52 29.80
N THR A 141 -28.68 -0.31 28.82
CA THR A 141 -29.99 -0.35 28.09
C THR A 141 -30.49 0.75 27.13
N THR A 142 -30.64 0.33 25.86
CA THR A 142 -31.90 0.23 25.06
C THR A 142 -32.51 1.46 24.35
N GLU A 143 -32.47 1.35 23.00
CA GLU A 143 -33.46 1.68 21.94
C GLU A 143 -34.28 2.98 21.99
N ASN A 144 -34.23 3.77 20.90
CA ASN A 144 -35.25 3.70 19.85
C ASN A 144 -34.95 4.61 18.64
N THR A 145 -35.25 4.07 17.46
CA THR A 145 -35.32 4.71 16.15
C THR A 145 -36.56 5.60 16.05
N THR A 146 -36.42 6.81 15.49
CA THR A 146 -37.45 7.41 14.62
C THR A 146 -36.83 8.40 13.64
N GLU A 147 -37.16 8.19 12.38
CA GLU A 147 -36.93 9.08 11.24
C GLU A 147 -37.75 10.37 11.38
N THR A 148 -37.24 11.52 10.92
CA THR A 148 -38.07 12.54 10.27
C THR A 148 -37.23 13.38 9.31
N THR A 149 -37.68 13.35 8.06
CA THR A 149 -37.32 14.13 6.89
C THR A 149 -37.49 15.63 7.11
N THR A 150 -36.53 16.44 6.65
CA THR A 150 -36.83 17.78 6.11
C THR A 150 -35.73 18.22 5.15
N GLU A 151 -36.14 18.37 3.89
CA GLU A 151 -35.44 19.13 2.86
C GLU A 151 -35.62 20.63 3.15
N THR A 152 -34.53 21.39 3.18
CA THR A 152 -34.58 22.83 2.89
C THR A 152 -33.34 23.24 2.13
N THR A 153 -33.56 23.49 0.84
CA THR A 153 -32.67 24.21 -0.09
C THR A 153 -32.38 25.60 0.45
N THR A 154 -31.10 25.96 0.66
CA THR A 154 -30.62 27.34 0.44
C THR A 154 -29.15 27.31 0.06
N LEU A 155 -28.89 27.87 -1.11
CA LEU A 155 -27.58 28.21 -1.64
C LEU A 155 -27.00 29.34 -0.79
N ILE A 156 -25.83 29.13 -0.18
CA ILE A 156 -24.92 30.20 0.19
C ILE A 156 -23.52 29.77 -0.23
N ASP A 157 -23.10 30.29 -1.38
CA ASP A 157 -21.69 30.45 -1.71
C ASP A 157 -21.03 31.23 -0.58
N ASN A 158 -19.99 30.65 0.03
CA ASN A 158 -18.75 31.33 0.40
C ASN A 158 -17.78 30.33 1.05
N VAL A 159 -16.80 29.90 0.24
CA VAL A 159 -15.40 29.59 0.59
C VAL A 159 -15.18 28.89 1.93
N THR A 160 -15.15 27.55 1.91
CA THR A 160 -14.40 26.77 2.90
C THR A 160 -13.50 25.76 2.19
N ASN A 161 -12.20 25.90 2.46
CA ASN A 161 -11.12 25.04 2.01
C ASN A 161 -11.30 23.65 2.64
N VAL A 162 -12.06 22.79 1.97
CA VAL A 162 -12.15 21.35 2.27
C VAL A 162 -10.83 20.72 1.81
N PRO A 163 -10.15 19.86 2.60
CA PRO A 163 -8.93 19.19 2.16
C PRO A 163 -9.25 18.39 0.89
N SER A 164 -8.88 18.96 -0.25
CA SER A 164 -9.09 18.40 -1.57
C SER A 164 -8.39 17.04 -1.60
N HIS A 165 -9.21 16.01 -1.69
CA HIS A 165 -8.80 14.61 -1.77
C HIS A 165 -7.68 14.49 -2.85
N PRO A 166 -6.46 14.01 -2.55
CA PRO A 166 -5.36 13.98 -3.54
C PRO A 166 -5.73 13.17 -4.79
N PHE A 167 -6.66 12.23 -4.65
CA PHE A 167 -7.24 11.44 -5.73
C PHE A 167 -8.00 12.31 -6.75
N GLN A 168 -8.69 13.34 -6.29
CA GLN A 168 -9.45 14.24 -7.17
C GLN A 168 -8.50 15.04 -8.05
N GLU A 169 -7.40 15.55 -7.49
CA GLU A 169 -6.41 16.29 -8.24
C GLU A 169 -5.68 15.41 -9.28
N ILE A 170 -5.23 14.22 -8.88
CA ILE A 170 -4.56 13.27 -9.80
C ILE A 170 -5.49 12.85 -10.95
N VAL A 171 -6.75 12.52 -10.64
CA VAL A 171 -7.71 12.05 -11.64
C VAL A 171 -8.20 13.18 -12.53
N SER A 172 -8.37 14.39 -11.99
CA SER A 172 -8.68 15.57 -12.80
C SER A 172 -7.55 15.84 -13.80
N TYR A 173 -6.30 15.81 -13.34
CA TYR A 173 -5.15 16.00 -14.22
C TYR A 173 -5.06 14.96 -15.34
N LEU A 174 -5.31 13.68 -15.01
CA LEU A 174 -5.39 12.62 -16.03
C LEU A 174 -6.49 12.89 -17.05
N ASN A 175 -7.69 13.27 -16.59
CA ASN A 175 -8.82 13.57 -17.46
C ASN A 175 -8.53 14.75 -18.40
N ASP A 176 -7.92 15.80 -17.89
CA ASP A 176 -7.57 16.99 -18.66
C ASP A 176 -6.53 16.69 -19.76
N LYS A 177 -5.53 15.86 -19.43
CA LYS A 177 -4.43 15.46 -20.33
C LYS A 177 -4.82 14.40 -21.35
N ALA A 178 -5.57 13.38 -20.93
CA ALA A 178 -5.95 12.25 -21.79
C ALA A 178 -7.32 12.45 -22.48
N LYS A 179 -8.01 13.57 -22.23
CA LYS A 179 -9.39 13.83 -22.71
C LYS A 179 -10.37 12.72 -22.32
N THR A 180 -10.25 12.25 -21.08
CA THR A 180 -11.08 11.19 -20.48
C THR A 180 -11.98 11.73 -19.37
N ASN A 181 -12.90 10.89 -18.86
CA ASN A 181 -13.82 11.24 -17.78
C ASN A 181 -13.80 10.18 -16.65
N TYR A 182 -12.62 9.77 -16.20
CA TYR A 182 -12.48 8.85 -15.06
C TYR A 182 -12.99 9.49 -13.76
N ARG A 183 -13.64 8.68 -12.93
CA ARG A 183 -14.22 9.15 -11.67
C ARG A 183 -13.18 9.06 -10.55
N ALA A 184 -12.96 10.18 -9.84
CA ALA A 184 -12.05 10.24 -8.70
C ALA A 184 -12.50 9.39 -7.50
N ASN A 185 -13.80 9.11 -7.39
CA ASN A 185 -14.40 8.27 -6.35
C ASN A 185 -14.40 6.76 -6.69
N GLY A 186 -13.80 6.36 -7.81
CA GLY A 186 -13.73 4.96 -8.22
C GLY A 186 -12.81 4.15 -7.29
N LYS A 187 -13.36 3.14 -6.60
CA LYS A 187 -12.61 2.29 -5.64
C LYS A 187 -11.30 1.73 -6.21
N LYS A 188 -11.31 1.27 -7.46
CA LYS A 188 -10.12 0.69 -8.11
C LYS A 188 -9.05 1.74 -8.40
N THR A 189 -9.45 2.90 -8.93
CA THR A 189 -8.57 4.06 -9.14
C THR A 189 -7.94 4.53 -7.84
N GLN A 190 -8.75 4.70 -6.79
CA GLN A 190 -8.27 5.08 -5.46
C GLN A 190 -7.32 4.04 -4.87
N SER A 191 -7.61 2.75 -5.01
CA SER A 191 -6.74 1.67 -4.52
C SER A 191 -5.36 1.70 -5.17
N LEU A 192 -5.29 1.99 -6.47
CA LEU A 192 -4.01 2.06 -7.20
C LEU A 192 -3.21 3.29 -6.80
N ILE A 193 -3.85 4.46 -6.69
CA ILE A 193 -3.20 5.68 -6.22
C ILE A 193 -2.70 5.50 -4.78
N LYS A 194 -3.54 4.97 -3.89
CA LYS A 194 -3.18 4.71 -2.50
C LYS A 194 -2.01 3.74 -2.37
N ALA A 195 -1.96 2.70 -3.21
CA ALA A 195 -0.83 1.77 -3.24
C ALA A 195 0.49 2.48 -3.54
N ARG A 196 0.52 3.39 -4.54
CA ARG A 196 1.73 4.16 -4.88
C ARG A 196 2.09 5.20 -3.82
N MET A 197 1.11 5.86 -3.21
CA MET A 197 1.38 6.77 -2.10
C MET A 197 1.99 6.05 -0.90
N ASN A 198 1.53 4.83 -0.59
CA ASN A 198 2.11 4.00 0.46
C ASN A 198 3.54 3.50 0.13
N GLU A 199 3.91 3.46 -1.15
CA GLU A 199 5.27 3.17 -1.61
C GLU A 199 6.20 4.41 -1.53
N GLY A 200 5.66 5.58 -1.17
CA GLY A 200 6.41 6.83 -1.01
C GLY A 200 6.31 7.81 -2.18
N PHE A 201 5.43 7.55 -3.16
CA PHE A 201 5.24 8.46 -4.29
C PHE A 201 4.27 9.61 -3.96
N HIS A 202 4.59 10.80 -4.45
CA HIS A 202 3.84 12.03 -4.19
C HIS A 202 3.07 12.50 -5.43
N LEU A 203 2.16 13.46 -5.24
CA LEU A 203 1.31 14.04 -6.29
C LEU A 203 2.08 14.40 -7.58
N ASP A 204 3.27 14.98 -7.45
CA ASP A 204 4.11 15.37 -8.58
C ASP A 204 4.60 14.17 -9.40
N ASP A 205 4.84 13.02 -8.75
CA ASP A 205 5.21 11.78 -9.44
C ASP A 205 4.05 11.26 -10.30
N PHE A 206 2.82 11.34 -9.79
CA PHE A 206 1.64 10.97 -10.57
C PHE A 206 1.46 11.88 -11.79
N LYS A 207 1.58 13.20 -11.60
CA LYS A 207 1.51 14.17 -12.70
C LYS A 207 2.59 13.89 -13.74
N LYS A 208 3.82 13.60 -13.32
CA LYS A 208 4.94 13.25 -14.21
C LYS A 208 4.70 11.96 -14.98
N VAL A 209 4.17 10.91 -14.35
CA VAL A 209 3.79 9.66 -15.05
C VAL A 209 2.71 9.92 -16.10
N ILE A 210 1.70 10.74 -15.76
CA ILE A 210 0.63 11.14 -16.68
C ILE A 210 1.22 11.90 -17.87
N ASP A 211 2.11 12.87 -17.63
CA ASP A 211 2.75 13.65 -18.69
C ASP A 211 3.62 12.79 -19.61
N ASN A 212 4.45 11.91 -19.02
CA ASN A 212 5.31 11.00 -19.77
C ASN A 212 4.49 10.09 -20.70
N LYS A 213 3.42 9.47 -20.19
CA LYS A 213 2.61 8.54 -20.98
C LYS A 213 1.64 9.22 -21.91
N SER A 214 1.05 10.35 -21.52
CA SER A 214 0.20 11.12 -22.43
C SER A 214 1.01 11.61 -23.62
N SER A 215 2.25 12.10 -23.42
CA SER A 215 3.10 12.54 -24.53
C SER A 215 3.47 11.41 -25.50
N GLN A 216 3.58 10.17 -25.01
CA GLN A 216 3.93 9.01 -25.85
C GLN A 216 2.72 8.33 -26.51
N TRP A 217 1.57 8.32 -25.84
CA TRP A 217 0.44 7.45 -26.22
C TRP A 217 -0.77 8.23 -26.72
N LEU A 218 -0.92 9.51 -26.38
CA LEU A 218 -2.01 10.34 -26.87
C LEU A 218 -1.88 10.56 -28.38
N GLY A 219 -2.96 10.33 -29.13
CA GLY A 219 -2.95 10.43 -30.60
C GLY A 219 -2.33 9.25 -31.34
N VAL A 220 -1.83 8.22 -30.63
CA VAL A 220 -1.34 6.97 -31.24
C VAL A 220 -2.42 5.90 -31.10
N THR A 221 -3.05 5.52 -32.22
CA THR A 221 -4.30 4.72 -32.30
C THR A 221 -4.33 3.44 -31.47
N LYS A 222 -3.18 2.80 -31.24
CA LYS A 222 -3.08 1.56 -30.46
C LYS A 222 -2.83 1.80 -28.97
N TRP A 223 -2.22 2.92 -28.60
CA TRP A 223 -1.69 3.15 -27.26
C TRP A 223 -2.56 4.08 -26.40
N GLU A 224 -3.39 4.92 -27.02
CA GLU A 224 -4.28 5.85 -26.33
C GLU A 224 -5.25 5.13 -25.35
N SER A 225 -5.73 3.93 -25.68
CA SER A 225 -6.59 3.13 -24.80
C SER A 225 -5.93 2.66 -23.49
N PHE A 226 -4.60 2.82 -23.38
CA PHE A 226 -3.83 2.51 -22.17
C PHE A 226 -3.65 3.72 -21.25
N LEU A 227 -4.13 4.91 -21.63
CA LEU A 227 -4.21 6.08 -20.75
C LEU A 227 -5.37 5.94 -19.76
N ARG A 228 -5.21 5.01 -18.82
CA ARG A 228 -6.19 4.72 -17.77
C ARG A 228 -5.52 4.45 -16.43
N PRO A 229 -6.21 4.68 -15.29
CA PRO A 229 -5.62 4.51 -13.97
C PRO A 229 -4.97 3.14 -13.74
N GLU A 230 -5.60 2.06 -14.21
CA GLU A 230 -5.09 0.69 -14.06
C GLU A 230 -3.72 0.49 -14.69
N THR A 231 -3.50 1.13 -15.84
CA THR A 231 -2.25 0.98 -16.57
C THR A 231 -1.20 1.93 -16.01
N LEU A 232 -1.54 3.20 -15.81
CA LEU A 232 -0.61 4.22 -15.34
C LEU A 232 -0.15 3.99 -13.90
N PHE A 233 -1.05 3.56 -13.02
CA PHE A 233 -0.80 3.39 -11.58
C PHE A 233 -0.61 1.92 -11.17
N GLY A 234 -0.49 1.03 -12.15
CA GLY A 234 -0.15 -0.38 -11.96
C GLY A 234 1.34 -0.60 -11.65
N ASN A 235 1.79 -1.85 -11.71
CA ASN A 235 3.10 -2.30 -11.22
C ASN A 235 4.32 -1.69 -11.95
N LYS A 236 4.10 -0.94 -13.03
CA LYS A 236 5.13 -0.28 -13.84
C LYS A 236 5.27 1.22 -13.52
N PHE A 237 4.62 1.71 -12.46
CA PHE A 237 4.57 3.12 -12.10
C PHE A 237 5.96 3.77 -12.01
N GLU A 238 6.87 3.19 -11.20
CA GLU A 238 8.24 3.71 -11.05
C GLU A 238 9.01 3.68 -12.38
N GLY A 239 8.77 2.66 -13.21
CA GLY A 239 9.31 2.58 -14.57
C GLY A 239 8.85 3.77 -15.41
N TYR A 240 7.55 4.08 -15.41
CA TYR A 240 7.01 5.21 -16.15
C TYR A 240 7.46 6.57 -15.61
N LEU A 241 7.70 6.68 -14.30
CA LEU A 241 8.19 7.89 -13.65
C LEU A 241 9.64 8.22 -14.09
N ASN A 242 10.45 7.18 -14.25
CA ASN A 242 11.88 7.27 -14.56
C ASN A 242 12.19 7.09 -16.06
N GLU A 243 11.19 6.85 -16.89
CA GLU A 243 11.36 6.81 -18.33
C GLU A 243 11.87 8.18 -18.84
N LYS A 244 12.99 8.16 -19.57
CA LYS A 244 13.52 9.35 -20.24
C LYS A 244 12.61 9.69 -21.42
N GLY A 245 11.63 10.57 -21.18
CA GLY A 245 10.83 11.16 -22.25
C GLY A 245 11.66 12.15 -23.05
N GLY A 246 11.72 11.94 -24.37
CA GLY A 246 12.24 12.94 -25.31
C GLY A 246 11.48 14.25 -25.17
N THR A 247 12.18 15.27 -24.70
CA THR A 247 11.72 16.65 -24.71
C THR A 247 12.16 17.29 -26.02
N SER A 248 11.20 17.70 -26.84
CA SER A 248 11.39 18.85 -27.71
C SER A 248 11.56 20.09 -26.83
N SER A 249 12.81 20.52 -26.72
CA SER A 249 13.34 21.90 -26.79
C SER A 249 12.43 23.08 -26.42
N GLU A 250 12.86 23.89 -25.44
CA GLU A 250 13.23 25.32 -25.55
C GLU A 250 13.79 25.77 -24.17
N ALA A 251 14.82 26.59 -23.94
CA ALA A 251 15.85 27.26 -24.72
C ALA A 251 17.00 27.61 -23.74
N THR A 252 18.27 27.43 -24.16
CA THR A 252 19.33 28.40 -23.83
C THR A 252 20.30 28.51 -25.00
N SER A 253 20.46 29.76 -25.42
CA SER A 253 21.34 30.36 -26.40
C SER A 253 22.80 29.91 -26.39
N THR A 254 23.28 29.63 -27.61
CA THR A 254 24.49 30.21 -28.24
C THR A 254 25.86 29.97 -27.59
N THR A 255 26.72 29.20 -28.27
CA THR A 255 28.04 29.67 -28.75
C THR A 255 28.56 28.78 -29.88
N LYS A 256 28.72 29.40 -31.07
CA LYS A 256 29.52 28.93 -32.20
C LYS A 256 31.00 28.87 -31.81
N ARG A 257 31.72 27.85 -32.31
CA ARG A 257 33.13 27.84 -32.78
C ARG A 257 33.42 26.42 -33.28
N SER A 258 33.30 26.19 -34.59
CA SER A 258 34.38 26.19 -35.60
C SER A 258 35.23 24.92 -35.58
N ASP A 259 35.14 24.16 -36.67
CA ASP A 259 36.04 23.06 -37.06
C ASP A 259 37.51 23.43 -36.89
N PRO A 260 38.37 22.42 -36.71
CA PRO A 260 39.31 22.10 -37.79
C PRO A 260 39.32 20.61 -38.17
N LYS A 261 39.66 20.38 -39.44
CA LYS A 261 39.85 19.09 -40.09
C LYS A 261 41.21 18.43 -39.72
N ASP A 262 41.40 17.21 -40.27
CA ASP A 262 42.65 16.41 -40.40
C ASP A 262 43.11 15.70 -39.11
N ASP A 263 43.61 14.45 -39.04
CA ASP A 263 44.04 13.43 -40.02
C ASP A 263 44.27 12.07 -39.28
N GLU A 264 44.29 10.97 -40.04
CA GLU A 264 44.84 9.62 -39.76
C GLU A 264 44.30 8.70 -38.63
N GLY A 265 44.16 7.40 -38.96
CA GLY A 265 44.16 6.34 -37.92
C GLY A 265 43.35 5.07 -38.17
N GLN A 266 43.33 4.54 -39.39
CA GLN A 266 42.84 3.18 -39.67
C GLN A 266 43.69 2.13 -38.94
N SER A 267 43.21 1.60 -37.81
CA SER A 267 43.67 0.30 -37.27
C SER A 267 42.74 -0.16 -36.16
N ARG A 268 41.78 -1.06 -36.47
CA ARG A 268 41.12 -2.01 -35.54
C ARG A 268 39.95 -2.79 -36.18
N ILE A 269 40.05 -3.17 -37.46
CA ILE A 269 39.05 -4.04 -38.13
C ILE A 269 39.72 -5.28 -38.77
N SER A 270 40.99 -5.57 -38.45
CA SER A 270 41.72 -6.74 -38.98
C SER A 270 41.81 -7.93 -38.02
N GLU A 271 41.49 -7.79 -36.73
CA GLU A 271 41.68 -8.89 -35.75
C GLU A 271 40.44 -9.76 -35.49
N THR A 272 39.25 -9.35 -35.93
CA THR A 272 38.00 -10.11 -35.68
C THR A 272 37.59 -11.02 -36.84
N ASN A 273 38.08 -10.78 -38.06
CA ASN A 273 37.72 -11.56 -39.25
C ASN A 273 38.69 -12.74 -39.54
N GLU A 274 39.93 -12.69 -39.04
CA GLU A 274 40.91 -13.79 -39.09
C GLU A 274 40.57 -14.91 -38.09
N ARG A 275 39.99 -14.56 -36.93
CA ARG A 275 39.59 -15.54 -35.89
C ARG A 275 38.36 -16.37 -36.27
N ARG A 276 37.49 -15.85 -37.13
CA ARG A 276 36.29 -16.58 -37.61
C ARG A 276 36.59 -17.56 -38.76
N LYS A 277 37.67 -17.36 -39.53
CA LYS A 277 38.10 -18.31 -40.58
C LYS A 277 38.91 -19.51 -40.06
N ARG A 278 39.55 -19.40 -38.89
CA ARG A 278 40.30 -20.53 -38.28
C ARG A 278 39.44 -21.57 -37.55
N ILE A 279 38.23 -21.22 -37.12
CA ILE A 279 37.35 -22.14 -36.37
C ILE A 279 36.49 -23.01 -37.31
N ALA A 280 36.24 -22.57 -38.55
CA ALA A 280 35.45 -23.31 -39.54
C ALA A 280 36.26 -24.35 -40.36
N GLY A 281 37.58 -24.35 -40.28
CA GLY A 281 38.46 -25.25 -41.06
C GLY A 281 38.88 -26.55 -40.36
N ILE A 282 38.51 -26.76 -39.09
CA ILE A 282 39.01 -27.89 -38.28
C ILE A 282 37.97 -29.02 -38.13
N GLN A 283 36.71 -28.80 -38.51
CA GLN A 283 35.63 -29.79 -38.33
C GLN A 283 35.32 -30.65 -39.58
N SER A 284 36.14 -30.61 -40.64
CA SER A 284 35.88 -31.32 -41.90
C SER A 284 36.89 -32.43 -42.25
N ASN A 285 37.81 -32.81 -41.36
CA ASN A 285 38.89 -33.76 -41.68
C ASN A 285 39.10 -34.85 -40.60
N ARG A 286 38.02 -35.51 -40.18
CA ARG A 286 38.12 -36.67 -39.25
C ARG A 286 37.29 -37.90 -39.60
N ASP A 287 36.78 -38.01 -40.83
CA ASP A 287 36.08 -39.22 -41.28
C ASP A 287 36.51 -39.66 -42.68
N THR A 288 37.79 -40.03 -42.84
CA THR A 288 38.23 -40.96 -43.89
C THR A 288 39.53 -41.64 -43.45
N ASN A 289 39.56 -42.97 -43.52
CA ASN A 289 40.70 -43.92 -43.38
C ASN A 289 40.88 -44.56 -42.00
N ASN A 290 40.24 -45.73 -41.79
CA ASN A 290 41.02 -46.98 -41.73
C ASN A 290 40.13 -48.22 -42.01
N THR A 291 40.33 -48.81 -43.19
CA THR A 291 39.96 -50.20 -43.53
C THR A 291 41.20 -50.78 -44.19
N ILE A 292 41.82 -51.75 -43.52
CA ILE A 292 42.42 -53.02 -43.96
C ILE A 292 43.11 -53.61 -42.72
#